data_AF-A0A529NT32-F1
#
_entry.id   AF-A0A529NT32-F1
#
_cell.length_a   1.000
_cell.length_b   1.000
_cell.length_c   1.000
_cell.angle_alpha   90.00
_cell.angle_beta   90.00
_cell.angle_gamma   90.00
#
_symmetry.space_group_name_H-M   'P 1'
#
loop_
_entity.id
_entity.type
_entity.pdbx_description
1 polymer ?
#
loop_
_entity_poly.entity_id
_entity_poly.type
_entity_poly.pdbx_seq_one_letter_code
_entity_poly.pdbx_strand_id
1 'polypeptide(L)' 'MTIAKETAALLEKLGVAKDALSGGDLIVRSPVTGERIAALKTILPGDAAKTIDAAH' A
#
# COMPACT_ATOMS: atom_id res chain seq x y z
N MET A 1 -0.42 -6.50 -20.26
CA MET A 1 -0.78 -6.70 -18.84
C MET A 1 0.48 -6.42 -18.02
N THR A 2 0.40 -5.71 -16.89
CA THR A 2 1.58 -5.39 -16.07
C THR A 2 1.37 -5.92 -14.65
N ILE A 3 2.45 -6.23 -13.92
CA ILE A 3 2.34 -6.77 -12.56
C ILE A 3 1.59 -5.77 -11.67
N ALA A 4 1.83 -4.46 -11.82
CA ALA A 4 1.10 -3.44 -11.07
C ALA A 4 -0.43 -3.52 -11.26
N LYS A 5 -0.90 -3.75 -12.51
CA LYS A 5 -2.34 -3.87 -12.79
C LYS A 5 -2.94 -5.16 -12.23
N GLU A 6 -2.22 -6.27 -12.31
CA GLU A 6 -2.65 -7.55 -11.74
C GLU A 6 -2.71 -7.48 -10.21
N THR A 7 -1.70 -6.90 -9.57
CA THR A 7 -1.69 -6.67 -8.12
C THR A 7 -2.87 -5.81 -7.68
N ALA A 8 -3.15 -4.69 -8.37
CA ALA A 8 -4.28 -3.83 -8.05
C ALA A 8 -5.63 -4.57 -8.18
N ALA A 9 -5.81 -5.37 -9.24
CA ALA A 9 -7.03 -6.16 -9.44
C ALA A 9 -7.20 -7.27 -8.40
N LEU A 10 -6.11 -7.90 -7.95
CA LEU A 10 -6.15 -8.90 -6.88
C LEU A 10 -6.51 -8.27 -5.54
N LEU A 11 -5.88 -7.14 -5.19
CA LEU A 11 -6.14 -6.44 -3.92
C LEU A 11 -7.54 -5.83 -3.87
N GLU A 12 -8.06 -5.34 -5.00
CA GLU A 12 -9.47 -4.90 -5.12
C GLU A 12 -10.45 -6.03 -4.78
N LYS A 13 -10.18 -7.26 -5.25
CA LYS A 13 -10.98 -8.45 -4.89
C LYS A 13 -10.90 -8.81 -3.41
N LEU A 14 -9.84 -8.41 -2.72
CA LEU A 14 -9.66 -8.60 -1.28
C LEU A 14 -10.25 -7.44 -0.45
N GLY A 15 -10.92 -6.48 -1.09
CA GLY A 15 -11.54 -5.33 -0.42
C GLY A 15 -10.58 -4.17 -0.14
N VAL A 16 -9.39 -4.17 -0.73
CA VAL A 16 -8.44 -3.06 -0.60
C VAL A 16 -8.82 -1.94 -1.57
N ALA A 17 -9.04 -0.74 -1.03
CA ALA A 17 -9.30 0.44 -1.85
C ALA A 17 -8.09 0.79 -2.73
N LYS A 18 -8.32 1.15 -4.00
CA LYS A 18 -7.26 1.53 -4.96
C LYS A 18 -6.41 2.70 -4.45
N ASP A 19 -7.04 3.64 -3.76
CA ASP A 19 -6.37 4.81 -3.19
C ASP A 19 -5.38 4.43 -2.08
N ALA A 20 -5.54 3.28 -1.43
CA ALA A 20 -4.58 2.78 -0.45
C ALA A 20 -3.23 2.40 -1.09
N LEU A 21 -3.20 2.11 -2.39
CA LEU A 21 -2.01 1.66 -3.12
C LEU A 21 -1.22 2.81 -3.78
N SER A 22 -1.67 4.05 -3.63
CA SER A 22 -1.10 5.20 -4.34
C SER A 22 -1.01 6.46 -3.47
N GLY A 23 -0.29 7.46 -3.97
CA GLY A 23 -0.22 8.78 -3.34
C GLY A 23 0.65 8.87 -2.09
N GLY A 24 1.43 7.83 -1.76
CA GLY A 24 2.39 7.85 -0.67
C GLY A 24 3.85 7.89 -1.10
N ASP A 25 4.73 7.86 -0.11
CA ASP A 25 6.18 8.00 -0.18
C ASP A 25 6.92 6.65 -0.13
N LEU A 26 6.27 5.60 0.39
CA LEU A 26 6.85 4.25 0.45
C LEU A 26 6.67 3.51 -0.87
N ILE A 27 7.74 3.46 -1.66
CA ILE A 27 7.76 2.76 -2.95
C ILE A 27 7.83 1.25 -2.75
N VAL A 28 6.83 0.52 -3.26
CA VAL A 28 6.81 -0.95 -3.24
C VAL A 28 7.16 -1.48 -4.64
N ARG A 29 8.04 -2.47 -4.69
CA ARG A 29 8.51 -3.10 -5.93
C ARG A 29 8.30 -4.61 -5.90
N SER A 30 8.06 -5.18 -7.07
CA SER A 30 8.08 -6.63 -7.27
C SER A 30 9.51 -7.16 -7.13
N PRO A 31 9.78 -8.16 -6.27
CA PRO A 31 11.09 -8.79 -6.17
C PRO A 31 11.43 -9.64 -7.41
N VAL A 32 10.43 -10.01 -8.21
CA VAL A 32 10.61 -10.85 -9.42
C VAL A 32 11.04 -10.00 -10.62
N THR A 33 10.45 -8.81 -10.77
CA THR A 33 10.62 -7.98 -11.98
C THR A 33 11.26 -6.61 -11.72
N GLY A 34 11.36 -6.18 -10.47
CA GLY A 34 11.79 -4.82 -10.09
C GLY A 34 10.76 -3.72 -10.39
N GLU A 35 9.63 -4.07 -11.03
CA GLU A 35 8.53 -3.17 -11.37
C GLU A 35 7.98 -2.51 -10.10
N ARG A 36 7.74 -1.19 -10.13
CA ARG A 36 7.02 -0.50 -9.06
C ARG A 36 5.55 -0.88 -9.15
N ILE A 37 5.01 -1.42 -8.05
CA ILE A 37 3.61 -1.91 -8.00
C ILE A 37 2.69 -1.02 -7.15
N ALA A 38 3.24 -0.23 -6.23
CA ALA A 38 2.47 0.68 -5.39
C ALA A 38 3.34 1.83 -4.85
N ALA A 39 2.68 2.84 -4.27
CA ALA A 39 3.31 3.84 -3.40
C ALA A 39 2.40 4.11 -2.20
N LEU A 40 2.74 3.49 -1.07
CA LEU A 40 1.96 3.49 0.15
C LEU A 40 2.31 4.72 1.00
N LYS A 41 1.34 5.22 1.77
CA LYS A 41 1.60 6.29 2.74
C LYS A 41 2.32 5.69 3.96
N THR A 42 3.46 6.26 4.34
CA THR A 42 4.14 5.90 5.59
C THR A 42 3.35 6.45 6.77
N ILE A 43 3.15 5.63 7.81
CA ILE A 43 2.58 6.13 9.07
C ILE A 43 3.62 6.98 9.82
N LEU A 44 3.23 8.19 10.22
CA LEU A 44 4.10 9.06 11.01
C LEU A 44 4.12 8.63 12.49
N PRO A 45 5.19 8.92 13.24
CA PRO A 45 5.29 8.52 14.65
C PRO A 45 4.10 8.96 15.51
N GLY A 46 3.61 10.19 15.32
CA GLY A 46 2.46 10.71 16.06
C GLY A 46 1.14 10.01 15.72
N ASP A 47 0.97 9.55 14.48
CA ASP A 47 -0.23 8.81 14.07
C ASP A 47 -0.15 7.34 14.48
N ALA A 48 1.06 6.77 14.56
CA ALA A 48 1.27 5.46 15.15
C ALA A 48 0.86 5.44 16.64
N ALA A 49 1.26 6.45 17.43
CA ALA A 49 0.85 6.57 18.83
C ALA A 49 -0.68 6.62 18.99
N LYS A 50 -1.37 7.47 18.22
CA LYS A 50 -2.85 7.52 18.21
C LYS A 50 -3.50 6.17 17.86
N THR A 51 -2.90 5.43 16.92
CA THR A 51 -3.41 4.12 16.51
C THR A 51 -3.25 3.08 17.62
N ILE A 52 -2.17 3.15 18.40
CA ILE A 52 -1.95 2.30 19.58
C ILE A 52 -2.99 2.62 20.66
N ASP A 53 -3.17 3.90 20.98
CA ASP A 53 -4.13 4.35 22.00
C ASP A 53 -5.57 3.93 21.66
N ALA A 54 -5.96 3.97 20.37
CA ALA A 54 -7.29 3.56 19.92
C ALA A 54 -7.54 2.05 19.97
N ALA A 55 -6.50 1.23 20.12
CA ALA A 55 -6.59 -0.22 20.14
C ALA A 55 -6.61 -0.83 21.56
N HIS A 56 -6.41 0.00 22.59
CA HIS A 56 -6.48 -0.39 24.01
C HIS A 56 -7.92 -0.35 24.54
#